data_AF-A0A2H4Y7T3-F1
#
_entry.id   AF-A0A2H4Y7T3-F1
#
_cell.length_a   1.000
_cell.length_b   1.000
_cell.length_c   1.000
_cell.angle_alpha   90.00
_cell.angle_beta   90.00
_cell.angle_gamma   90.00
#
_symmetry.space_group_name_H-M   'P 1'
#
loop_
_entity.id
_entity.type
_entity.pdbx_description
1 polymer ?
#
loop_
_entity_poly.entity_id
_entity_poly.type
_entity_poly.pdbx_seq_one_letter_code
_entity_poly.pdbx_strand_id
1 'polypeptide(L)'
;MGSIGAASMEFCFDVFKELKVHHANENIFYCPIAIMSALAMVYLGAKDSTRTQINKVVRFDKLPGFGDSIEAQCGTSVNVHSSLRDILNQITKPNDVYSFSLASRLYAEERYPILPEYLQCVKELYRGGLEPINFQTAADQARELINSWVESQTNGIIRNVLQPSSVDSQTAMVLVNAIVFKGLWEKAFKDEDTQAMPFKVTEQESKPVQMMYQIGLFRVASMASEKMKILELPFASGTMSMLVLLPDEVSGLEQLESIINFEKLTEWTSSNVMEERKIKVYLPRMKMEEKYNLTSVLMAMGITDVFSSSANLSGISSAESLKISQAVHAAHAEINEAGREVVGSAEAGVDAASVSEEFRADHPFLFCIKHIATNAVLFFGRCVSP
;
A
#
# COMPACT_ATOMS: atom_id res chain seq x y z
N MET A 1 24.41 -3.45 -2.31
CA MET A 1 23.15 -4.14 -1.95
C MET A 1 22.07 -3.09 -1.86
N GLY A 2 20.90 -3.33 -2.45
CA GLY A 2 19.76 -2.42 -2.30
C GLY A 2 19.10 -2.60 -0.94
N SER A 3 18.15 -1.72 -0.63
CA SER A 3 17.36 -1.77 0.60
C SER A 3 15.87 -1.92 0.26
N ILE A 4 15.10 -2.49 1.19
CA ILE A 4 13.64 -2.59 1.05
C ILE A 4 12.97 -1.21 0.95
N GLY A 5 13.55 -0.19 1.58
CA GLY A 5 13.12 1.21 1.43
C GLY A 5 13.17 1.67 -0.03
N ALA A 6 14.33 1.56 -0.66
CA ALA A 6 14.50 1.96 -2.06
C ALA A 6 13.64 1.12 -3.02
N ALA A 7 13.67 -0.20 -2.88
CA ALA A 7 12.91 -1.09 -3.78
C ALA A 7 11.40 -0.87 -3.68
N SER A 8 10.86 -0.70 -2.47
CA SER A 8 9.43 -0.43 -2.28
C SER A 8 9.03 0.95 -2.78
N MET A 9 9.86 1.98 -2.65
CA MET A 9 9.61 3.31 -3.23
C MET A 9 9.64 3.29 -4.76
N GLU A 10 10.67 2.70 -5.37
CA GLU A 10 10.77 2.59 -6.83
C GLU A 10 9.57 1.81 -7.40
N PHE A 11 9.25 0.66 -6.81
CA PHE A 11 8.07 -0.13 -7.19
C PHE A 11 6.77 0.66 -6.98
N CYS A 12 6.62 1.36 -5.86
CA CYS A 12 5.48 2.21 -5.58
C CYS A 12 5.26 3.24 -6.68
N PHE A 13 6.30 3.98 -7.10
CA PHE A 13 6.15 5.02 -8.11
C PHE A 13 5.94 4.48 -9.51
N ASP A 14 6.46 3.30 -9.84
CA ASP A 14 6.15 2.69 -11.14
C ASP A 14 4.71 2.19 -11.20
N VAL A 15 4.17 1.63 -10.10
CA VAL A 15 2.73 1.34 -9.98
C VAL A 15 1.93 2.64 -10.10
N PHE A 16 2.35 3.73 -9.44
CA PHE A 16 1.65 5.01 -9.49
C PHE A 16 1.56 5.57 -10.92
N LYS A 17 2.68 5.54 -11.66
CA LYS A 17 2.75 5.99 -13.05
C LYS A 17 1.77 5.24 -13.95
N GLU A 18 1.59 3.95 -13.71
CA GLU A 18 0.64 3.13 -14.46
C GLU A 18 -0.82 3.41 -14.04
N LEU A 19 -1.09 3.45 -12.74
CA LEU A 19 -2.44 3.71 -12.23
C LEU A 19 -2.98 5.08 -12.66
N LYS A 20 -2.15 6.13 -12.65
CA LYS A 20 -2.61 7.49 -13.00
C LYS A 20 -3.07 7.63 -14.45
N VAL A 21 -2.63 6.73 -15.36
CA VAL A 21 -3.07 6.72 -16.77
C VAL A 21 -4.55 6.36 -16.88
N HIS A 22 -5.03 5.44 -16.01
CA HIS A 22 -6.38 4.90 -16.09
C HIS A 22 -7.36 5.51 -15.09
N HIS A 23 -6.84 6.21 -14.07
CA HIS A 23 -7.62 6.77 -12.98
C HIS A 23 -7.46 8.29 -12.92
N ALA A 24 -7.62 9.02 -14.03
CA ALA A 24 -7.46 10.48 -14.00
C ALA A 24 -8.56 11.14 -13.16
N ASN A 25 -8.20 12.11 -12.30
CA ASN A 25 -9.12 12.83 -11.40
C ASN A 25 -9.87 11.94 -10.37
N GLU A 26 -9.35 10.76 -10.07
CA GLU A 26 -9.93 9.84 -9.07
C GLU A 26 -9.01 9.74 -7.84
N ASN A 27 -9.54 9.27 -6.71
CA ASN A 27 -8.66 8.88 -5.61
C ASN A 27 -7.80 7.69 -6.07
N ILE A 28 -6.56 7.63 -5.57
CA ILE A 28 -5.70 6.46 -5.73
C ILE A 28 -5.27 6.04 -4.33
N PHE A 29 -5.35 4.76 -4.01
CA PHE A 29 -4.88 4.26 -2.72
C PHE A 29 -4.49 2.78 -2.80
N TYR A 30 -3.22 2.47 -2.53
CA TYR A 30 -2.73 1.09 -2.60
C TYR A 30 -1.57 0.86 -1.62
N CYS A 31 -1.25 -0.42 -1.40
CA CYS A 31 -0.19 -0.85 -0.50
C CYS A 31 0.94 -1.56 -1.27
N PRO A 32 2.04 -0.86 -1.62
CA PRO A 32 3.15 -1.43 -2.36
C PRO A 32 3.74 -2.67 -1.68
N ILE A 33 3.95 -2.62 -0.37
CA ILE A 33 4.52 -3.73 0.40
C ILE A 33 3.63 -4.99 0.38
N ALA A 34 2.31 -4.83 0.43
CA ALA A 34 1.40 -5.97 0.31
C ALA A 34 1.46 -6.61 -1.08
N ILE A 35 1.50 -5.80 -2.14
CA ILE A 35 1.65 -6.26 -3.53
C ILE A 35 3.00 -6.96 -3.72
N MET A 36 4.09 -6.39 -3.21
CA MET A 36 5.41 -7.03 -3.24
C MET A 36 5.39 -8.40 -2.55
N SER A 37 4.69 -8.53 -1.41
CA SER A 37 4.55 -9.81 -0.70
C SER A 37 3.83 -10.86 -1.53
N ALA A 38 2.76 -10.45 -2.21
CA ALA A 38 1.95 -11.30 -3.07
C ALA A 38 2.77 -11.81 -4.27
N LEU A 39 3.55 -10.92 -4.91
CA LEU A 39 4.44 -11.29 -6.00
C LEU A 39 5.63 -12.12 -5.53
N ALA A 40 6.13 -11.92 -4.31
CA ALA A 40 7.18 -12.74 -3.75
C ALA A 40 6.73 -14.20 -3.50
N MET A 41 5.46 -14.43 -3.15
CA MET A 41 4.89 -15.80 -3.07
C MET A 41 4.90 -16.51 -4.43
N VAL A 42 4.54 -15.79 -5.49
CA VAL A 42 4.55 -16.31 -6.86
C VAL A 42 5.99 -16.53 -7.34
N TYR A 43 6.88 -15.59 -7.02
CA TYR A 43 8.29 -15.60 -7.40
C TYR A 43 9.03 -16.86 -6.95
N LEU A 44 8.75 -17.37 -5.73
CA LEU A 44 9.35 -18.60 -5.19
C LEU A 44 9.20 -19.81 -6.12
N GLY A 45 8.04 -19.93 -6.78
CA GLY A 45 7.74 -21.06 -7.67
C GLY A 45 7.88 -20.75 -9.16
N ALA A 46 8.15 -19.49 -9.53
CA ALA A 46 8.40 -19.09 -10.90
C ALA A 46 9.79 -19.52 -11.37
N LYS A 47 9.95 -19.81 -12.66
CA LYS A 47 11.24 -20.10 -13.31
C LYS A 47 11.44 -19.28 -14.59
N ASP A 48 12.65 -19.31 -15.12
CA ASP A 48 13.05 -18.72 -16.40
C ASP A 48 12.58 -17.27 -16.62
N SER A 49 11.98 -16.96 -17.77
CA SER A 49 11.50 -15.63 -18.14
C SER A 49 10.42 -15.12 -17.19
N THR A 50 9.53 -16.00 -16.71
CA THR A 50 8.49 -15.66 -15.74
C THR A 50 9.11 -15.13 -14.44
N ARG A 51 10.13 -15.83 -13.92
CA ARG A 51 10.89 -15.38 -12.74
C ARG A 51 11.64 -14.08 -13.02
N THR A 52 12.32 -13.99 -14.16
CA THR A 52 13.14 -12.83 -14.55
C THR A 52 12.31 -11.56 -14.68
N GLN A 53 11.11 -11.63 -15.27
CA GLN A 53 10.19 -10.49 -15.39
C GLN A 53 9.77 -9.97 -14.01
N ILE A 54 9.33 -10.87 -13.11
CA ILE A 54 8.94 -10.50 -11.76
C ILE A 54 10.13 -9.88 -11.01
N ASN A 55 11.31 -10.50 -11.09
CA ASN A 55 12.52 -9.99 -10.45
C ASN A 55 12.84 -8.55 -10.85
N LYS A 56 12.84 -8.27 -12.16
CA LYS A 56 13.17 -6.94 -12.70
C LYS A 56 12.16 -5.87 -12.31
N VAL A 57 10.87 -6.19 -12.39
CA VAL A 57 9.78 -5.23 -12.14
C VAL A 57 9.59 -4.98 -10.65
N VAL A 58 9.82 -5.97 -9.79
CA VAL A 58 9.62 -5.84 -8.33
C VAL A 58 10.93 -5.56 -7.59
N ARG A 59 12.08 -5.66 -8.29
CA ARG A 59 13.44 -5.34 -7.79
C ARG A 59 13.92 -6.27 -6.67
N PHE A 60 13.58 -7.56 -6.79
CA PHE A 60 14.01 -8.58 -5.82
C PHE A 60 15.51 -8.89 -5.87
N ASP A 61 16.18 -8.65 -7.00
CA ASP A 61 17.62 -8.86 -7.22
C ASP A 61 18.52 -8.10 -6.23
N LYS A 62 18.01 -7.00 -5.67
CA LYS A 62 18.79 -6.11 -4.80
C LYS A 62 18.53 -6.33 -3.32
N LEU A 63 17.61 -7.24 -2.94
CA LEU A 63 17.08 -7.33 -1.59
C LEU A 63 17.72 -8.42 -0.73
N PRO A 64 18.04 -8.16 0.55
CA PRO A 64 18.47 -9.19 1.49
C PRO A 64 17.41 -10.30 1.64
N GLY A 65 17.88 -11.55 1.63
CA GLY A 65 17.02 -12.73 1.72
C GLY A 65 16.44 -13.20 0.38
N PHE A 66 16.64 -12.47 -0.73
CA PHE A 66 16.25 -12.89 -2.07
C PHE A 66 17.46 -13.41 -2.86
N GLY A 67 17.23 -14.37 -3.76
CA GLY A 67 18.25 -14.98 -4.60
C GLY A 67 18.19 -16.51 -4.56
N ASP A 68 18.50 -17.15 -5.69
CA ASP A 68 18.29 -18.58 -5.89
C ASP A 68 18.96 -19.45 -4.81
N SER A 69 20.17 -19.10 -4.38
CA SER A 69 20.93 -19.85 -3.37
C SER A 69 20.31 -19.83 -1.97
N ILE A 70 19.68 -18.71 -1.57
CA ILE A 70 19.03 -18.61 -0.27
C ILE A 70 17.59 -19.14 -0.34
N GLU A 71 16.87 -18.88 -1.43
CA GLU A 71 15.51 -19.40 -1.66
C GLU A 71 15.50 -20.93 -1.78
N ALA A 72 16.56 -21.55 -2.28
CA ALA A 72 16.71 -23.02 -2.28
C ALA A 72 16.75 -23.65 -0.87
N GLN A 73 16.97 -22.85 0.18
CA GLN A 73 16.99 -23.28 1.59
C GLN A 73 15.64 -23.08 2.28
N CYS A 74 14.61 -22.71 1.53
CA CYS A 74 13.27 -22.57 2.03
C CYS A 74 12.76 -23.89 2.65
N GLY A 75 12.11 -23.82 3.83
CA GLY A 75 11.83 -24.99 4.68
C GLY A 75 12.90 -25.28 5.74
N THR A 76 14.07 -24.65 5.65
CA THR A 76 15.20 -24.84 6.58
C THR A 76 15.85 -23.54 7.08
N SER A 77 15.57 -22.40 6.43
CA SER A 77 16.14 -21.10 6.77
C SER A 77 15.07 -20.04 6.94
N VAL A 78 15.03 -19.42 8.11
CA VAL A 78 14.14 -18.29 8.41
C VAL A 78 14.55 -17.00 7.66
N ASN A 79 15.74 -16.97 7.05
CA ASN A 79 16.29 -15.78 6.40
C ASN A 79 15.82 -15.58 4.96
N VAL A 80 15.09 -16.55 4.39
CA VAL A 80 14.49 -16.39 3.06
C VAL A 80 13.52 -15.21 3.08
N HIS A 81 13.68 -14.32 2.11
CA HIS A 81 12.93 -13.07 1.93
C HIS A 81 12.91 -12.15 3.17
N SER A 82 13.92 -12.22 4.04
CA SER A 82 13.96 -11.52 5.34
C SER A 82 13.65 -10.03 5.23
N SER A 83 14.25 -9.31 4.27
CA SER A 83 14.05 -7.86 4.14
C SER A 83 12.60 -7.42 3.98
N LEU A 84 11.76 -8.22 3.31
CA LEU A 84 10.32 -7.97 3.15
C LEU A 84 9.51 -8.58 4.29
N ARG A 85 9.85 -9.82 4.68
CA ARG A 85 9.14 -10.55 5.72
C ARG A 85 9.26 -9.91 7.09
N ASP A 86 10.40 -9.31 7.42
CA ASP A 86 10.62 -8.66 8.71
C ASP A 86 9.67 -7.47 8.88
N ILE A 87 9.48 -6.67 7.83
CA ILE A 87 8.49 -5.57 7.82
C ILE A 87 7.07 -6.12 8.01
N LEU A 88 6.67 -7.10 7.19
CA LEU A 88 5.32 -7.69 7.27
C LEU A 88 5.06 -8.32 8.64
N ASN A 89 6.03 -9.04 9.18
CA ASN A 89 5.96 -9.67 10.50
C ASN A 89 5.90 -8.63 11.62
N GLN A 90 6.54 -7.47 11.46
CA GLN A 90 6.46 -6.39 12.43
C GLN A 90 5.08 -5.73 12.38
N ILE A 91 4.61 -5.29 11.20
CA ILE A 91 3.38 -4.50 11.08
C ILE A 91 2.11 -5.34 11.32
N THR A 92 2.14 -6.66 11.07
CA THR A 92 0.99 -7.55 11.30
C THR A 92 0.95 -8.14 12.71
N LYS A 93 1.90 -7.79 13.58
CA LYS A 93 1.84 -8.20 15.00
C LYS A 93 0.79 -7.36 15.73
N PRO A 94 -0.03 -7.99 16.59
CA PRO A 94 -0.90 -7.26 17.50
C PRO A 94 -0.09 -6.27 18.34
N ASN A 95 -0.59 -5.05 18.44
CA ASN A 95 -0.05 -3.97 19.26
C ASN A 95 -1.19 -3.02 19.68
N ASP A 96 -0.86 -2.00 20.47
CA ASP A 96 -1.81 -1.08 21.10
C ASP A 96 -2.06 0.21 20.31
N VAL A 97 -1.27 0.48 19.26
CA VAL A 97 -1.26 1.79 18.57
C VAL A 97 -1.74 1.75 17.12
N TYR A 98 -1.72 0.59 16.46
CA TYR A 98 -2.23 0.41 15.11
C TYR A 98 -2.65 -1.03 14.84
N SER A 99 -3.39 -1.21 13.75
CA SER A 99 -3.81 -2.52 13.24
C SER A 99 -3.58 -2.61 11.73
N PHE A 100 -2.94 -3.70 11.31
CA PHE A 100 -2.89 -4.13 9.92
C PHE A 100 -3.55 -5.50 9.80
N SER A 101 -4.59 -5.58 8.97
CA SER A 101 -5.21 -6.86 8.60
C SER A 101 -4.85 -7.17 7.16
N LEU A 102 -3.95 -8.14 6.94
CA LEU A 102 -3.49 -8.56 5.62
C LEU A 102 -4.12 -9.91 5.25
N ALA A 103 -4.92 -9.91 4.20
CA ALA A 103 -5.51 -11.10 3.57
C ALA A 103 -4.87 -11.30 2.19
N SER A 104 -3.74 -12.01 2.15
CA SER A 104 -2.98 -12.29 0.93
C SER A 104 -2.86 -13.79 0.69
N ARG A 105 -3.38 -14.30 -0.43
CA ARG A 105 -3.44 -15.74 -0.70
C ARG A 105 -3.51 -16.05 -2.20
N LEU A 106 -2.90 -17.17 -2.58
CA LEU A 106 -3.10 -17.81 -3.88
C LEU A 106 -4.21 -18.86 -3.78
N TYR A 107 -5.16 -18.84 -4.71
CA TYR A 107 -6.18 -19.87 -4.86
C TYR A 107 -5.93 -20.61 -6.16
N ALA A 108 -5.51 -21.87 -6.10
CA ALA A 108 -5.21 -22.68 -7.28
C ALA A 108 -6.34 -23.68 -7.55
N GLU A 109 -6.63 -23.94 -8.81
CA GLU A 109 -7.58 -25.00 -9.18
C GLU A 109 -7.12 -26.35 -8.62
N GLU A 110 -8.03 -27.07 -7.94
CA GLU A 110 -7.71 -28.25 -7.11
C GLU A 110 -7.14 -29.43 -7.92
N ARG A 111 -7.40 -29.48 -9.24
CA ARG A 111 -6.83 -30.51 -10.12
C ARG A 111 -5.33 -30.36 -10.35
N TYR A 112 -4.75 -29.19 -10.08
CA TYR A 112 -3.32 -28.95 -10.25
C TYR A 112 -2.55 -29.50 -9.05
N PRO A 113 -1.66 -30.51 -9.25
CA PRO A 113 -0.86 -31.05 -8.15
C PRO A 113 0.17 -30.01 -7.70
N ILE A 114 0.06 -29.54 -6.46
CA ILE A 114 0.99 -28.56 -5.89
C ILE A 114 2.17 -29.30 -5.26
N LEU A 115 3.38 -28.81 -5.52
CA LEU A 115 4.61 -29.37 -4.98
C LEU A 115 4.65 -29.23 -3.44
N PRO A 116 4.85 -30.32 -2.68
CA PRO A 116 4.89 -30.28 -1.22
C PRO A 116 5.93 -29.31 -0.66
N GLU A 117 7.10 -29.24 -1.30
CA GLU A 117 8.17 -28.31 -0.98
C GLU A 117 7.73 -26.84 -1.09
N TYR A 118 6.94 -26.50 -2.11
CA TYR A 118 6.37 -25.16 -2.27
C TYR A 118 5.34 -24.85 -1.19
N LEU A 119 4.44 -25.79 -0.88
CA LEU A 119 3.46 -25.61 0.19
C LEU A 119 4.13 -25.38 1.55
N GLN A 120 5.16 -26.15 1.88
CA GLN A 120 5.95 -25.96 3.09
C GLN A 120 6.58 -24.56 3.12
N CYS A 121 7.17 -24.15 2.00
CA CYS A 121 7.78 -22.85 1.82
C CYS A 121 6.83 -21.69 2.08
N VAL A 122 5.71 -21.65 1.36
CA VAL A 122 4.77 -20.53 1.49
C VAL A 122 4.14 -20.53 2.88
N LYS A 123 3.87 -21.71 3.48
CA LYS A 123 3.35 -21.80 4.85
C LYS A 123 4.30 -21.23 5.91
N GLU A 124 5.61 -21.42 5.75
CA GLU A 124 6.62 -20.90 6.68
C GLU A 124 6.84 -19.38 6.48
N LEU A 125 6.81 -18.94 5.23
CA LEU A 125 7.22 -17.58 4.87
C LEU A 125 6.07 -16.57 4.83
N TYR A 126 4.87 -17.00 4.46
CA TYR A 126 3.73 -16.12 4.16
C TYR A 126 2.42 -16.59 4.81
N ARG A 127 1.88 -15.75 5.70
CA ARG A 127 0.54 -15.96 6.26
C ARG A 127 -0.50 -15.82 5.15
N GLY A 128 -1.30 -16.87 4.95
CA GLY A 128 -2.34 -16.95 3.92
C GLY A 128 -2.09 -18.06 2.91
N GLY A 129 -0.85 -18.24 2.47
CA GLY A 129 -0.44 -19.45 1.74
C GLY A 129 -1.03 -19.60 0.34
N LEU A 130 -1.11 -20.86 -0.08
CA LEU A 130 -1.85 -21.33 -1.24
C LEU A 130 -2.98 -22.24 -0.75
N GLU A 131 -4.18 -22.06 -1.31
CA GLU A 131 -5.36 -22.89 -1.03
C GLU A 131 -5.87 -23.52 -2.35
N PRO A 132 -6.08 -24.85 -2.41
CA PRO A 132 -6.76 -25.47 -3.54
C PRO A 132 -8.27 -25.18 -3.52
N ILE A 133 -8.87 -24.97 -4.70
CA ILE A 133 -10.31 -24.71 -4.83
C ILE A 133 -10.84 -25.17 -6.19
N ASN A 134 -12.12 -25.55 -6.26
CA ASN A 134 -12.75 -26.04 -7.50
C ASN A 134 -13.33 -24.88 -8.33
N PHE A 135 -12.61 -24.42 -9.35
CA PHE A 135 -13.16 -23.47 -10.32
C PHE A 135 -13.88 -24.19 -11.47
N GLN A 136 -13.39 -25.34 -11.90
CA GLN A 136 -13.82 -26.05 -13.10
C GLN A 136 -15.31 -26.40 -13.11
N THR A 137 -15.85 -26.80 -11.96
CA THR A 137 -17.25 -27.22 -11.83
C THR A 137 -18.07 -26.34 -10.89
N ALA A 138 -17.42 -25.46 -10.11
CA ALA A 138 -18.07 -24.66 -9.08
C ALA A 138 -17.51 -23.22 -8.96
N ALA A 139 -17.17 -22.57 -10.08
CA ALA A 139 -16.55 -21.23 -10.11
C ALA A 139 -17.27 -20.17 -9.26
N ASP A 140 -18.60 -20.09 -9.30
CA ASP A 140 -19.34 -19.11 -8.50
C ASP A 140 -19.26 -19.41 -6.99
N GLN A 141 -19.31 -20.68 -6.61
CA GLN A 141 -19.10 -21.10 -5.22
C GLN A 141 -17.67 -20.78 -4.77
N ALA A 142 -16.67 -20.99 -5.64
CA ALA A 142 -15.28 -20.63 -5.39
C ALA A 142 -15.11 -19.12 -5.18
N ARG A 143 -15.74 -18.30 -6.03
CA ARG A 143 -15.79 -16.83 -5.88
C ARG A 143 -16.35 -16.41 -4.53
N GLU A 144 -17.46 -17.02 -4.10
CA GLU A 144 -18.10 -16.73 -2.81
C GLU A 144 -17.23 -17.12 -1.62
N LEU A 145 -16.57 -18.28 -1.68
CA LEU A 145 -15.62 -18.73 -0.65
C LEU A 145 -14.43 -17.77 -0.52
N ILE A 146 -13.86 -17.35 -1.65
CA ILE A 146 -12.75 -16.38 -1.69
C ILE A 146 -13.18 -15.03 -1.10
N ASN A 147 -14.34 -14.52 -1.52
CA ASN A 147 -14.89 -13.26 -1.00
C ASN A 147 -15.16 -13.33 0.50
N SER A 148 -15.78 -14.42 0.98
CA SER A 148 -16.09 -14.64 2.39
C SER A 148 -14.83 -14.74 3.25
N TRP A 149 -13.79 -15.39 2.73
CA TRP A 149 -12.49 -15.46 3.41
C TRP A 149 -11.86 -14.08 3.56
N VAL A 150 -11.81 -13.26 2.48
CA VAL A 150 -11.30 -11.89 2.57
C VAL A 150 -12.11 -11.04 3.54
N GLU A 151 -13.43 -11.11 3.47
CA GLU A 151 -14.31 -10.37 4.36
C GLU A 151 -14.04 -10.76 5.83
N SER A 152 -13.91 -12.05 6.12
CA SER A 152 -13.58 -12.54 7.46
C SER A 152 -12.21 -12.04 7.94
N GLN A 153 -11.17 -12.14 7.10
CA GLN A 153 -9.81 -11.70 7.45
C GLN A 153 -9.70 -10.17 7.60
N THR A 154 -10.64 -9.41 7.05
CA THR A 154 -10.67 -7.94 7.09
C THR A 154 -11.77 -7.39 7.99
N ASN A 155 -12.30 -8.23 8.91
CA ASN A 155 -13.34 -7.86 9.87
C ASN A 155 -14.59 -7.25 9.23
N GLY A 156 -14.99 -7.73 8.05
CA GLY A 156 -16.19 -7.27 7.36
C GLY A 156 -16.00 -6.03 6.48
N ILE A 157 -14.80 -5.46 6.41
CA ILE A 157 -14.53 -4.19 5.72
C ILE A 157 -14.43 -4.40 4.21
N ILE A 158 -13.52 -5.28 3.76
CA ILE A 158 -13.32 -5.53 2.33
C ILE A 158 -14.25 -6.66 1.90
N ARG A 159 -15.32 -6.29 1.20
CA ARG A 159 -16.34 -7.22 0.68
C ARG A 159 -16.24 -7.33 -0.83
N ASN A 160 -16.68 -8.45 -1.40
CA ASN A 160 -16.79 -8.65 -2.84
C ASN A 160 -15.50 -8.20 -3.58
N VAL A 161 -14.36 -8.79 -3.20
CA VAL A 161 -13.08 -8.49 -3.85
C VAL A 161 -13.05 -9.03 -5.27
N LEU A 162 -13.69 -10.18 -5.51
CA LEU A 162 -13.96 -10.76 -6.82
C LEU A 162 -15.39 -10.44 -7.26
N GLN A 163 -15.51 -9.81 -8.42
CA GLN A 163 -16.78 -9.47 -9.05
C GLN A 163 -17.43 -10.71 -9.70
N PRO A 164 -18.75 -10.72 -9.92
CA PRO A 164 -19.40 -11.78 -10.68
C PRO A 164 -18.72 -12.00 -12.04
N SER A 165 -18.60 -13.25 -12.47
CA SER A 165 -17.91 -13.65 -13.72
C SER A 165 -16.42 -13.31 -13.81
N SER A 166 -15.75 -12.87 -12.72
CA SER A 166 -14.29 -12.69 -12.73
C SER A 166 -13.53 -14.02 -12.72
N VAL A 167 -14.21 -15.10 -12.33
CA VAL A 167 -13.71 -16.48 -12.36
C VAL A 167 -14.72 -17.36 -13.10
N ASP A 168 -14.22 -18.41 -13.73
CA ASP A 168 -14.98 -19.34 -14.57
C ASP A 168 -14.32 -20.74 -14.56
N SER A 169 -14.87 -21.68 -15.33
CA SER A 169 -14.34 -23.05 -15.41
C SER A 169 -12.94 -23.16 -16.03
N GLN A 170 -12.41 -22.09 -16.61
CA GLN A 170 -11.08 -22.02 -17.21
C GLN A 170 -10.05 -21.37 -16.28
N THR A 171 -10.49 -20.86 -15.13
CA THR A 171 -9.64 -20.21 -14.14
C THR A 171 -8.64 -21.21 -13.56
N ALA A 172 -7.35 -20.90 -13.68
CA ALA A 172 -6.28 -21.78 -13.21
C ALA A 172 -5.80 -21.41 -11.80
N MET A 173 -5.55 -20.13 -11.55
CA MET A 173 -5.13 -19.62 -10.25
C MET A 173 -5.51 -18.16 -10.08
N VAL A 174 -5.95 -17.77 -8.89
CA VAL A 174 -6.32 -16.40 -8.54
C VAL A 174 -5.41 -15.91 -7.42
N LEU A 175 -4.83 -14.72 -7.60
CA LEU A 175 -4.09 -14.01 -6.56
C LEU A 175 -4.98 -12.94 -5.93
N VAL A 176 -5.20 -13.04 -4.62
CA VAL A 176 -5.95 -12.04 -3.86
C VAL A 176 -5.04 -11.39 -2.85
N ASN A 177 -5.02 -10.06 -2.85
CA ASN A 177 -4.24 -9.26 -1.90
C ASN A 177 -5.08 -8.11 -1.36
N ALA A 178 -5.61 -8.27 -0.16
CA ALA A 178 -6.44 -7.27 0.51
C ALA A 178 -5.80 -6.81 1.83
N ILE A 179 -5.83 -5.52 2.11
CA ILE A 179 -5.24 -4.95 3.34
C ILE A 179 -6.10 -3.84 3.94
N VAL A 180 -6.27 -3.89 5.26
CA VAL A 180 -6.91 -2.84 6.06
C VAL A 180 -5.89 -2.25 7.03
N PHE A 181 -5.84 -0.93 7.12
CA PHE A 181 -5.03 -0.19 8.08
C PHE A 181 -5.85 0.78 8.92
N LYS A 182 -5.53 0.83 10.21
CA LYS A 182 -5.96 1.88 11.15
C LYS A 182 -4.83 2.15 12.12
N GLY A 183 -4.47 3.42 12.31
CA GLY A 183 -3.39 3.82 13.23
C GLY A 183 -3.79 5.03 14.05
N LEU A 184 -3.29 5.10 15.28
CA LEU A 184 -3.43 6.27 16.15
C LEU A 184 -2.32 7.27 15.85
N TRP A 185 -2.67 8.56 15.80
CA TRP A 185 -1.68 9.62 15.77
C TRP A 185 -0.87 9.68 17.07
N GLU A 186 0.38 10.16 16.99
CA GLU A 186 1.09 10.57 18.21
C GLU A 186 0.34 11.73 18.88
N LYS A 187 -0.03 12.74 18.08
CA LYS A 187 -0.82 13.91 18.49
C LYS A 187 -2.23 13.85 17.89
N ALA A 188 -3.21 13.55 18.73
CA ALA A 188 -4.62 13.49 18.37
C ALA A 188 -5.15 14.85 17.89
N PHE A 189 -6.05 14.81 16.92
CA PHE A 189 -6.96 15.93 16.69
C PHE A 189 -8.12 15.82 17.69
N LYS A 190 -8.77 16.93 18.03
CA LYS A 190 -9.97 16.87 18.87
C LYS A 190 -11.21 16.82 17.98
N ASP A 191 -12.16 15.96 18.32
CA ASP A 191 -13.44 15.90 17.60
C ASP A 191 -14.18 17.25 17.63
N GLU A 192 -14.07 18.01 18.72
CA GLU A 192 -14.69 19.34 18.86
C GLU A 192 -14.10 20.41 17.93
N ASP A 193 -12.85 20.23 17.49
CA ASP A 193 -12.16 21.13 16.57
C ASP A 193 -12.45 20.80 15.09
N THR A 194 -13.15 19.69 14.83
CA THR A 194 -13.45 19.23 13.47
C THR A 194 -14.72 19.87 12.94
N GLN A 195 -14.62 20.53 11.79
CA GLN A 195 -15.71 21.32 11.21
C GLN A 195 -15.88 21.07 9.71
N ALA A 196 -17.09 21.31 9.21
CA ALA A 196 -17.33 21.27 7.77
C ALA A 196 -16.60 22.45 7.09
N MET A 197 -15.67 22.15 6.19
CA MET A 197 -14.92 23.16 5.43
C MET A 197 -14.95 22.83 3.93
N PRO A 198 -14.84 23.85 3.05
CA PRO A 198 -14.75 23.62 1.61
C PRO A 198 -13.43 22.94 1.26
N PHE A 199 -13.50 21.80 0.56
CA PHE A 199 -12.38 21.19 -0.16
C PHE A 199 -12.52 21.53 -1.64
N LYS A 200 -11.53 22.19 -2.23
CA LYS A 200 -11.52 22.60 -3.64
C LYS A 200 -11.05 21.44 -4.50
N VAL A 201 -11.97 20.66 -5.05
CA VAL A 201 -11.66 19.55 -5.96
C VAL A 201 -11.02 20.09 -7.25
N THR A 202 -11.52 21.23 -7.72
CA THR A 202 -10.96 22.03 -8.82
C THR A 202 -11.03 23.52 -8.46
N GLU A 203 -10.59 24.41 -9.35
CA GLU A 203 -10.76 25.86 -9.13
C GLU A 203 -12.23 26.28 -9.11
N GLN A 204 -13.12 25.54 -9.79
CA GLN A 204 -14.53 25.86 -9.94
C GLN A 204 -15.44 25.01 -9.04
N GLU A 205 -14.96 23.86 -8.57
CA GLU A 205 -15.73 22.91 -7.76
C GLU A 205 -15.18 22.81 -6.35
N SER A 206 -16.07 22.98 -5.37
CA SER A 206 -15.77 22.73 -3.97
C SER A 206 -16.84 21.89 -3.30
N LYS A 207 -16.41 20.96 -2.45
CA LYS A 207 -17.26 20.05 -1.68
C LYS A 207 -17.05 20.29 -0.18
N PRO A 208 -18.10 20.35 0.65
CA PRO A 208 -17.93 20.37 2.09
C PRO A 208 -17.39 19.01 2.58
N VAL A 209 -16.33 19.05 3.38
CA VAL A 209 -15.73 17.86 4.03
C VAL A 209 -15.53 18.12 5.52
N GLN A 210 -15.49 17.07 6.33
CA GLN A 210 -15.10 17.19 7.74
C GLN A 210 -13.60 17.42 7.82
N MET A 211 -13.20 18.65 8.12
CA MET A 211 -11.81 19.08 8.23
C MET A 211 -11.40 19.05 9.69
N MET A 212 -10.44 18.17 10.01
CA MET A 212 -9.83 18.11 11.32
C MET A 212 -8.85 19.27 11.48
N TYR A 213 -8.69 19.75 12.71
CA TYR A 213 -7.82 20.87 13.02
C TYR A 213 -7.02 20.62 14.31
N GLN A 214 -5.73 20.96 14.29
CA GLN A 214 -4.92 21.10 15.49
C GLN A 214 -3.78 22.10 15.29
N ILE A 215 -3.21 22.56 16.40
CA ILE A 215 -1.91 23.24 16.39
C ILE A 215 -0.91 22.34 17.09
N GLY A 216 0.27 22.16 16.48
CA GLY A 216 1.30 21.32 17.08
C GLY A 216 2.67 21.52 16.46
N LEU A 217 3.68 21.00 17.15
CA LEU A 217 5.04 20.90 16.63
C LEU A 217 5.13 19.70 15.68
N PHE A 218 5.39 19.96 14.40
CA PHE A 218 5.52 18.95 13.34
C PHE A 218 6.71 19.24 12.45
N ARG A 219 7.22 18.20 11.77
CA ARG A 219 8.22 18.39 10.72
C ARG A 219 7.55 18.83 9.43
N VAL A 220 8.02 19.94 8.87
CA VAL A 220 7.50 20.53 7.64
C VAL A 220 8.66 20.93 6.73
N ALA A 221 8.45 20.82 5.43
CA ALA A 221 9.32 21.39 4.40
C ALA A 221 8.49 22.26 3.46
N SER A 222 9.03 23.40 3.07
CA SER A 222 8.42 24.28 2.07
C SER A 222 9.36 24.37 0.87
N MET A 223 8.97 23.77 -0.25
CA MET A 223 9.80 23.65 -1.44
C MET A 223 9.37 24.68 -2.48
N ALA A 224 9.89 25.91 -2.34
CA ALA A 224 9.53 27.02 -3.22
C ALA A 224 9.82 26.73 -4.71
N SER A 225 10.87 25.95 -5.02
CA SER A 225 11.21 25.56 -6.39
C SER A 225 10.17 24.62 -7.02
N GLU A 226 9.54 23.77 -6.20
CA GLU A 226 8.53 22.79 -6.63
C GLU A 226 7.10 23.26 -6.33
N LYS A 227 6.93 24.48 -5.79
CA LYS A 227 5.65 25.07 -5.37
C LYS A 227 4.78 24.12 -4.54
N MET A 228 5.36 23.57 -3.49
CA MET A 228 4.63 22.66 -2.60
C MET A 228 5.15 22.70 -1.17
N LYS A 229 4.35 22.16 -0.25
CA LYS A 229 4.73 21.87 1.14
C LYS A 229 4.63 20.39 1.43
N ILE A 230 5.48 19.90 2.31
CA ILE A 230 5.42 18.54 2.84
C ILE A 230 5.25 18.60 4.35
N LEU A 231 4.25 17.91 4.86
CA LEU A 231 4.00 17.75 6.29
C LEU A 231 4.23 16.29 6.70
N GLU A 232 4.95 16.05 7.79
CA GLU A 232 5.06 14.73 8.41
C GLU A 232 4.24 14.66 9.70
N LEU A 233 3.29 13.71 9.73
CA LEU A 233 2.43 13.39 10.87
C LEU A 233 2.82 12.02 11.43
N PRO A 234 3.49 11.95 12.59
CA PRO A 234 3.86 10.68 13.21
C PRO A 234 2.63 9.91 13.71
N PHE A 235 2.60 8.60 13.45
CA PHE A 235 1.74 7.68 14.19
C PHE A 235 2.36 7.36 15.55
N ALA A 236 1.52 6.93 16.49
CA ALA A 236 1.92 6.64 17.85
C ALA A 236 3.04 5.58 17.93
N SER A 237 3.94 5.73 18.90
CA SER A 237 5.10 4.85 19.14
C SER A 237 6.20 4.90 18.07
N GLY A 238 6.17 5.86 17.14
CA GLY A 238 7.34 6.26 16.33
C GLY A 238 7.85 5.24 15.31
N THR A 239 7.03 4.28 14.89
CA THR A 239 7.42 3.29 13.85
C THR A 239 6.99 3.69 12.44
N MET A 240 5.97 4.53 12.33
CA MET A 240 5.39 4.98 11.07
C MET A 240 5.08 6.46 11.10
N SER A 241 5.09 7.09 9.93
CA SER A 241 4.60 8.45 9.73
C SER A 241 3.83 8.55 8.43
N MET A 242 2.87 9.48 8.39
CA MET A 242 2.24 9.94 7.16
C MET A 242 2.93 11.20 6.67
N LEU A 243 3.34 11.20 5.41
CA LEU A 243 3.76 12.38 4.67
C LEU A 243 2.59 12.87 3.83
N VAL A 244 2.29 14.17 3.89
CA VAL A 244 1.30 14.83 3.03
C VAL A 244 2.04 15.83 2.15
N LEU A 245 1.98 15.64 0.82
CA LEU A 245 2.60 16.51 -0.17
C LEU A 245 1.50 17.34 -0.83
N LEU A 246 1.47 18.62 -0.49
CA LEU A 246 0.42 19.57 -0.85
C LEU A 246 1.01 20.62 -1.80
N PRO A 247 0.59 20.66 -3.09
CA PRO A 247 0.91 21.77 -3.99
C PRO A 247 0.44 23.12 -3.43
N ASP A 248 1.11 24.22 -3.79
CA ASP A 248 0.65 25.56 -3.39
C ASP A 248 -0.60 26.00 -4.19
N GLU A 249 -0.72 25.51 -5.43
CA GLU A 249 -1.82 25.78 -6.35
C GLU A 249 -2.80 24.61 -6.39
N VAL A 250 -4.12 24.87 -6.42
CA VAL A 250 -5.18 23.84 -6.43
C VAL A 250 -5.03 22.85 -7.60
N SER A 251 -4.59 23.33 -8.76
CA SER A 251 -4.34 22.53 -9.96
C SER A 251 -2.89 22.02 -10.07
N GLY A 252 -2.05 22.24 -9.06
CA GLY A 252 -0.61 21.93 -9.10
C GLY A 252 -0.28 20.43 -8.98
N LEU A 253 -1.27 19.58 -8.67
CA LEU A 253 -1.06 18.16 -8.41
C LEU A 253 -0.49 17.41 -9.62
N GLU A 254 -0.93 17.74 -10.85
CA GLU A 254 -0.45 17.09 -12.07
C GLU A 254 1.06 17.27 -12.26
N GLN A 255 1.58 18.48 -11.98
CA GLN A 255 3.01 18.77 -12.05
C GLN A 255 3.78 17.94 -11.02
N LEU A 256 3.29 17.88 -9.78
CA LEU A 256 3.88 17.06 -8.72
C LEU A 256 3.91 15.57 -9.11
N GLU A 257 2.80 15.03 -9.62
CA GLU A 257 2.70 13.63 -10.07
C GLU A 257 3.63 13.30 -11.25
N SER A 258 4.02 14.30 -12.04
CA SER A 258 4.91 14.11 -13.19
C SER A 258 6.39 13.96 -12.79
N ILE A 259 6.79 14.59 -11.68
CA ILE A 259 8.19 14.64 -11.23
C ILE A 259 8.49 13.73 -10.04
N ILE A 260 7.47 13.33 -9.27
CA ILE A 260 7.67 12.53 -8.06
C ILE A 260 8.28 11.16 -8.38
N ASN A 261 9.35 10.82 -7.67
CA ASN A 261 10.05 9.55 -7.75
C ASN A 261 10.81 9.28 -6.43
N PHE A 262 11.53 8.17 -6.37
CA PHE A 262 12.28 7.75 -5.19
C PHE A 262 13.32 8.80 -4.77
N GLU A 263 14.12 9.30 -5.72
CA GLU A 263 15.18 10.26 -5.48
C GLU A 263 14.62 11.59 -4.95
N LYS A 264 13.58 12.10 -5.61
CA LYS A 264 12.88 13.34 -5.25
C LYS A 264 12.23 13.24 -3.88
N LEU A 265 11.47 12.18 -3.60
CA LEU A 265 10.84 12.03 -2.28
C LEU A 265 11.90 11.93 -1.17
N THR A 266 13.01 11.21 -1.42
CA THR A 266 14.13 11.10 -0.47
C THR A 266 14.80 12.45 -0.23
N GLU A 267 15.04 13.24 -1.28
CA GLU A 267 15.60 14.59 -1.21
C GLU A 267 14.69 15.51 -0.38
N TRP A 268 13.42 15.60 -0.77
CA TRP A 268 12.44 16.52 -0.15
C TRP A 268 12.13 16.18 1.31
N THR A 269 12.28 14.92 1.71
CA THR A 269 12.01 14.46 3.07
C THR A 269 13.27 14.21 3.90
N SER A 270 14.42 14.64 3.39
CA SER A 270 15.69 14.49 4.10
C SER A 270 15.74 15.33 5.38
N SER A 271 16.57 14.91 6.33
CA SER A 271 16.73 15.61 7.61
C SER A 271 17.22 17.06 7.48
N ASN A 272 17.84 17.41 6.36
CA ASN A 272 18.34 18.76 6.08
C ASN A 272 17.25 19.70 5.55
N VAL A 273 16.15 19.14 5.03
CA VAL A 273 15.06 19.89 4.39
C VAL A 273 13.85 20.00 5.32
N MET A 274 13.55 18.95 6.07
CA MET A 274 12.42 18.89 6.99
C MET A 274 12.78 19.52 8.35
N GLU A 275 12.07 20.58 8.74
CA GLU A 275 12.30 21.32 9.99
C GLU A 275 11.11 21.20 10.95
N GLU A 276 11.37 21.10 12.24
CA GLU A 276 10.29 21.13 13.25
C GLU A 276 9.79 22.56 13.46
N ARG A 277 8.48 22.76 13.27
CA ARG A 277 7.83 24.05 13.43
C ARG A 277 6.47 23.87 14.10
N LYS A 278 6.08 24.84 14.94
CA LYS A 278 4.74 24.89 15.51
C LYS A 278 3.81 25.50 14.47
N ILE A 279 2.89 24.72 13.93
CA ILE A 279 2.03 25.10 12.80
C ILE A 279 0.58 24.70 13.04
N LYS A 280 -0.34 25.42 12.38
CA LYS A 280 -1.75 25.03 12.26
C LYS A 280 -1.89 23.95 11.19
N VAL A 281 -2.46 22.81 11.53
CA VAL A 281 -2.69 21.69 10.60
C VAL A 281 -4.19 21.55 10.36
N TYR A 282 -4.59 21.60 9.10
CA TYR A 282 -5.94 21.21 8.64
C TYR A 282 -5.80 20.01 7.73
N LEU A 283 -6.45 18.91 8.09
CA LEU A 283 -6.45 17.66 7.33
C LEU A 283 -7.86 17.08 7.29
N PRO A 284 -8.40 16.69 6.12
CA PRO A 284 -9.74 16.12 6.08
C PRO A 284 -9.76 14.75 6.77
N ARG A 285 -10.89 14.39 7.38
CA ARG A 285 -11.20 12.98 7.63
C ARG A 285 -11.24 12.28 6.27
N MET A 286 -10.56 11.14 6.16
CA MET A 286 -10.49 10.40 4.90
C MET A 286 -10.91 8.96 5.12
N LYS A 287 -11.70 8.44 4.18
CA LYS A 287 -11.98 7.00 4.10
C LYS A 287 -11.53 6.51 2.73
N MET A 288 -10.34 5.94 2.68
CA MET A 288 -9.70 5.49 1.45
C MET A 288 -10.02 4.02 1.26
N GLU A 289 -10.68 3.67 0.17
CA GLU A 289 -10.94 2.28 -0.21
C GLU A 289 -10.90 2.15 -1.72
N GLU A 290 -9.88 1.49 -2.24
CA GLU A 290 -9.70 1.29 -3.68
C GLU A 290 -9.40 -0.16 -4.01
N LYS A 291 -9.82 -0.59 -5.21
CA LYS A 291 -9.61 -1.93 -5.73
C LYS A 291 -9.06 -1.88 -7.14
N TYR A 292 -7.98 -2.61 -7.39
CA TYR A 292 -7.32 -2.66 -8.69
C TYR A 292 -7.23 -4.07 -9.22
N ASN A 293 -7.43 -4.20 -10.53
CA ASN A 293 -6.99 -5.37 -11.26
C ASN A 293 -5.48 -5.25 -11.49
N LEU A 294 -4.70 -6.01 -10.71
CA LEU A 294 -3.25 -6.02 -10.84
C LEU A 294 -2.78 -6.66 -12.15
N THR A 295 -3.61 -7.47 -12.82
CA THR A 295 -3.21 -8.12 -14.08
C THR A 295 -2.88 -7.06 -15.14
N SER A 296 -3.74 -6.06 -15.37
CA SER A 296 -3.46 -5.00 -16.36
C SER A 296 -2.25 -4.16 -15.97
N VAL A 297 -2.17 -3.75 -14.70
CA VAL A 297 -1.08 -2.91 -14.18
C VAL A 297 0.27 -3.61 -14.32
N LEU A 298 0.36 -4.87 -13.87
CA LEU A 298 1.62 -5.62 -13.88
C LEU A 298 2.05 -6.00 -15.31
N MET A 299 1.11 -6.30 -16.21
CA MET A 299 1.41 -6.54 -17.62
C MET A 299 2.01 -5.29 -18.28
N ALA A 300 1.43 -4.11 -18.06
CA ALA A 300 1.95 -2.85 -18.59
C ALA A 300 3.35 -2.52 -18.04
N MET A 301 3.63 -2.91 -16.80
CA MET A 301 4.96 -2.80 -16.18
C MET A 301 5.97 -3.86 -16.68
N GLY A 302 5.53 -4.88 -17.42
CA GLY A 302 6.38 -5.89 -18.06
C GLY A 302 6.38 -7.28 -17.43
N ILE A 303 5.45 -7.57 -16.50
CA ILE A 303 5.19 -8.92 -16.00
C ILE A 303 4.05 -9.52 -16.82
N THR A 304 4.36 -10.24 -17.89
CA THR A 304 3.37 -10.76 -18.85
C THR A 304 3.26 -12.27 -18.82
N ASP A 305 4.36 -12.98 -18.67
CA ASP A 305 4.40 -14.43 -18.90
C ASP A 305 3.50 -15.17 -17.90
N VAL A 306 3.51 -14.74 -16.64
CA VAL A 306 2.74 -15.34 -15.54
C VAL A 306 1.22 -15.32 -15.75
N PHE A 307 0.73 -14.42 -16.61
CA PHE A 307 -0.69 -14.28 -16.96
C PHE A 307 -1.06 -15.01 -18.26
N SER A 308 -0.08 -15.64 -18.91
CA SER A 308 -0.21 -16.22 -20.26
C SER A 308 0.01 -17.74 -20.26
N SER A 309 -0.11 -18.37 -21.42
CA SER A 309 0.28 -19.77 -21.61
C SER A 309 1.79 -20.00 -21.53
N SER A 310 2.60 -18.94 -21.58
CA SER A 310 4.06 -19.01 -21.44
C SER A 310 4.52 -19.01 -19.98
N ALA A 311 3.58 -19.02 -19.01
CA ALA A 311 3.90 -19.01 -17.59
C ALA A 311 4.72 -20.25 -17.21
N ASN A 312 5.91 -20.05 -16.67
CA ASN A 312 6.68 -21.13 -16.06
C ASN A 312 6.57 -21.03 -14.53
N LEU A 313 5.55 -21.71 -13.99
CA LEU A 313 5.31 -21.89 -12.55
C LEU A 313 5.62 -23.33 -12.11
N SER A 314 6.61 -23.97 -12.75
CA SER A 314 7.00 -25.36 -12.46
C SER A 314 7.50 -25.60 -11.03
N GLY A 315 7.87 -24.55 -10.29
CA GLY A 315 8.16 -24.62 -8.86
C GLY A 315 6.93 -24.57 -7.96
N ILE A 316 5.72 -24.38 -8.52
CA ILE A 316 4.44 -24.46 -7.79
C ILE A 316 3.75 -25.79 -8.10
N SER A 317 3.64 -26.14 -9.38
CA SER A 317 2.96 -27.35 -9.84
C SER A 317 3.72 -27.99 -11.00
N SER A 318 3.70 -29.31 -11.07
CA SER A 318 4.22 -30.05 -12.23
C SER A 318 3.32 -29.97 -13.47
N ALA A 319 2.14 -29.36 -13.36
CA ALA A 319 1.23 -29.19 -14.49
C ALA A 319 1.59 -27.96 -15.36
N GLU A 320 1.67 -28.17 -16.67
CA GLU A 320 2.19 -27.20 -17.64
C GLU A 320 1.30 -25.96 -17.86
N SER A 321 0.01 -25.99 -17.48
CA SER A 321 -0.95 -24.91 -17.75
C SER A 321 -1.22 -23.98 -16.56
N LEU A 322 -0.49 -24.12 -15.45
CA LEU A 322 -0.69 -23.27 -14.28
C LEU A 322 -0.20 -21.84 -14.58
N LYS A 323 -1.12 -20.87 -14.45
CA LYS A 323 -0.89 -19.43 -14.64
C LYS A 323 -1.80 -18.63 -13.72
N ILE A 324 -1.49 -17.36 -13.51
CA ILE A 324 -2.40 -16.44 -12.81
C ILE A 324 -3.48 -16.00 -13.79
N SER A 325 -4.73 -16.31 -13.48
CA SER A 325 -5.90 -15.93 -14.27
C SER A 325 -6.45 -14.58 -13.85
N GLN A 326 -6.38 -14.26 -12.56
CA GLN A 326 -6.77 -12.97 -11.99
C GLN A 326 -5.81 -12.59 -10.87
N ALA A 327 -5.45 -11.31 -10.80
CA ALA A 327 -4.74 -10.74 -9.66
C ALA A 327 -5.46 -9.48 -9.19
N VAL A 328 -5.92 -9.44 -7.94
CA VAL A 328 -6.67 -8.32 -7.38
C VAL A 328 -5.98 -7.74 -6.16
N HIS A 329 -5.89 -6.42 -6.11
CA HIS A 329 -5.47 -5.66 -4.94
C HIS A 329 -6.64 -4.87 -4.37
N ALA A 330 -6.80 -4.87 -3.06
CA ALA A 330 -7.75 -4.03 -2.35
C ALA A 330 -7.06 -3.41 -1.12
N ALA A 331 -7.17 -2.10 -0.96
CA ALA A 331 -6.62 -1.40 0.21
C ALA A 331 -7.68 -0.54 0.85
N HIS A 332 -7.76 -0.56 2.18
CA HIS A 332 -8.65 0.27 2.96
C HIS A 332 -7.90 0.93 4.12
N ALA A 333 -8.10 2.24 4.31
CA ALA A 333 -7.63 2.96 5.48
C ALA A 333 -8.60 4.08 5.90
N GLU A 334 -8.75 4.26 7.21
CA GLU A 334 -9.48 5.38 7.79
C GLU A 334 -8.51 6.34 8.46
N ILE A 335 -8.56 7.61 8.04
CA ILE A 335 -7.82 8.70 8.66
C ILE A 335 -8.82 9.59 9.40
N ASN A 336 -8.68 9.65 10.71
CA ASN A 336 -9.55 10.40 11.62
C ASN A 336 -8.73 10.98 12.77
N GLU A 337 -9.42 11.49 13.79
CA GLU A 337 -8.86 12.26 14.89
C GLU A 337 -8.02 11.43 15.86
N ALA A 338 -8.29 10.13 15.94
CA ALA A 338 -7.83 9.29 17.03
C ALA A 338 -6.29 9.32 17.17
N GLY A 339 -5.82 9.62 18.38
CA GLY A 339 -4.41 9.68 18.71
C GLY A 339 -4.14 9.44 20.19
N ARG A 340 -2.85 9.41 20.56
CA ARG A 340 -2.38 9.08 21.90
C ARG A 340 -2.37 10.29 22.84
N GLU A 341 -1.81 11.40 22.39
CA GLU A 341 -1.67 12.62 23.18
C GLU A 341 -2.56 13.73 22.63
N VAL A 342 -3.06 14.59 23.50
CA VAL A 342 -3.87 15.75 23.10
C VAL A 342 -3.35 17.01 23.78
N VAL A 343 -3.28 18.12 23.04
CA VAL A 343 -2.80 19.40 23.58
C VAL A 343 -3.81 19.95 24.61
N GLY A 344 -3.29 20.33 25.78
CA GLY A 344 -4.09 20.92 26.86
C GLY A 344 -4.67 22.29 26.47
N SER A 345 -5.81 22.66 27.05
CA SER A 345 -6.54 23.90 26.70
C SER A 345 -5.73 25.18 26.90
N ALA A 346 -4.89 25.24 27.94
CA ALA A 346 -4.03 26.40 28.21
C ALA A 346 -2.94 26.58 27.14
N GLU A 347 -2.30 25.50 26.69
CA GLU A 347 -1.31 25.55 25.61
C GLU A 347 -1.95 25.94 24.28
N ALA A 348 -3.13 25.38 23.97
CA ALA A 348 -3.89 25.73 22.77
C ALA A 348 -4.24 27.23 22.69
N GLY A 349 -4.55 27.87 23.83
CA GLY A 349 -4.85 29.30 23.90
C GLY A 349 -3.64 30.20 23.59
N VAL A 350 -2.45 29.83 24.07
CA VAL A 350 -1.18 30.53 23.76
C VAL A 350 -0.83 30.35 22.29
N ASP A 351 -1.01 29.14 21.78
CA ASP A 351 -0.69 28.79 20.40
C ASP A 351 -1.58 29.51 19.40
N ALA A 352 -2.88 29.62 19.66
CA ALA A 352 -3.82 30.34 18.80
C ALA A 352 -3.43 31.82 18.60
N ALA A 353 -2.83 32.43 19.63
CA ALA A 353 -2.39 33.83 19.61
C ALA A 353 -1.00 34.03 18.96
N SER A 354 -0.16 33.00 18.91
CA SER A 354 1.25 33.11 18.51
C SER A 354 1.61 32.43 17.19
N VAL A 355 0.85 31.42 16.76
CA VAL A 355 1.12 30.64 15.54
C VAL A 355 0.36 31.19 14.34
N SER A 356 1.08 31.70 13.35
CA SER A 356 0.51 32.20 12.09
C SER A 356 0.68 31.23 10.91
N GLU A 357 1.72 30.39 10.93
CA GLU A 357 2.01 29.42 9.87
C GLU A 357 0.98 28.28 9.84
N GLU A 358 0.54 27.90 8.64
CA GLU A 358 -0.42 26.83 8.44
C GLU A 358 -0.06 25.88 7.29
N PHE A 359 -0.47 24.63 7.46
CA PHE A 359 -0.57 23.60 6.45
C PHE A 359 -2.05 23.22 6.33
N ARG A 360 -2.68 23.58 5.21
CA ARG A 360 -4.12 23.42 5.00
C ARG A 360 -4.39 22.54 3.79
N ALA A 361 -4.64 21.25 4.02
CA ALA A 361 -4.93 20.28 2.96
C ALA A 361 -6.40 20.37 2.50
N ASP A 362 -6.78 21.50 1.91
CA ASP A 362 -8.15 21.80 1.45
C ASP A 362 -8.33 21.69 -0.07
N HIS A 363 -7.40 21.02 -0.76
CA HIS A 363 -7.42 20.76 -2.20
C HIS A 363 -6.54 19.53 -2.51
N PRO A 364 -6.59 18.95 -3.73
CA PRO A 364 -5.96 17.67 -4.02
C PRO A 364 -4.48 17.57 -3.62
N PHE A 365 -4.12 16.46 -2.96
CA PHE A 365 -2.78 16.20 -2.44
C PHE A 365 -2.36 14.74 -2.62
N LEU A 366 -1.05 14.50 -2.58
CA LEU A 366 -0.49 13.15 -2.44
C LEU A 366 -0.19 12.86 -0.98
N PHE A 367 -0.26 11.59 -0.59
CA PHE A 367 0.16 11.17 0.74
C PHE A 367 0.84 9.81 0.70
N CYS A 368 1.73 9.58 1.68
CA CYS A 368 2.52 8.38 1.80
C CYS A 368 2.61 7.98 3.28
N ILE A 369 2.28 6.74 3.61
CA ILE A 369 2.54 6.17 4.94
C ILE A 369 3.80 5.31 4.82
N LYS A 370 4.84 5.64 5.58
CA LYS A 370 6.14 4.96 5.53
C LYS A 370 6.50 4.29 6.86
N HIS A 371 7.28 3.21 6.79
CA HIS A 371 7.96 2.61 7.93
C HIS A 371 9.28 3.35 8.19
N ILE A 372 9.37 4.07 9.31
CA ILE A 372 10.45 5.03 9.60
C ILE A 372 11.83 4.36 9.57
N ALA A 373 11.97 3.19 10.22
CA ALA A 373 13.28 2.54 10.37
C ALA A 373 13.90 2.06 9.03
N THR A 374 13.07 1.79 8.02
CA THR A 374 13.53 1.26 6.73
C THR A 374 13.28 2.19 5.55
N ASN A 375 12.53 3.28 5.77
CA ASN A 375 11.91 4.12 4.75
C ASN A 375 11.00 3.37 3.75
N ALA A 376 10.59 2.13 4.02
CA ALA A 376 9.67 1.42 3.12
C ALA A 376 8.30 2.09 3.06
N VAL A 377 7.73 2.20 1.86
CA VAL A 377 6.39 2.75 1.65
C VAL A 377 5.36 1.67 1.93
N LEU A 378 4.56 1.89 2.97
CA LEU A 378 3.47 1.00 3.36
C LEU A 378 2.21 1.32 2.55
N PHE A 379 1.85 2.59 2.43
CA PHE A 379 0.74 3.03 1.59
C PHE A 379 1.13 4.27 0.80
N PHE A 380 0.56 4.39 -0.39
CA PHE A 380 0.66 5.58 -1.21
C PHE A 380 -0.71 5.91 -1.78
N GLY A 381 -1.00 7.20 -1.87
CA GLY A 381 -2.27 7.62 -2.43
C GLY A 381 -2.31 9.06 -2.88
N ARG A 382 -3.39 9.32 -3.61
CA ARG A 382 -3.85 10.63 -4.06
C ARG A 382 -5.24 10.84 -3.50
N CYS A 383 -5.44 11.97 -2.84
CA CYS A 383 -6.74 12.39 -2.33
C CYS A 383 -7.24 13.57 -3.17
N VAL A 384 -8.23 13.32 -4.04
CA VAL A 384 -8.97 14.36 -4.79
C VAL A 384 -10.36 14.60 -4.19
N SER A 385 -10.92 13.61 -3.49
CA SER A 385 -12.20 13.73 -2.77
C SER A 385 -12.11 12.91 -1.46
N PRO A 386 -11.91 13.56 -0.30
CA PRO A 386 -11.72 12.89 0.99
C PRO A 386 -12.85 11.95 1.44
#